data_AF-A0A379SMG1-F1
#
_entry.id   AF-A0A379SMG1-F1
#
_cell.length_a   1.000
_cell.length_b   1.000
_cell.length_c   1.000
_cell.angle_alpha   90.00
_cell.angle_beta   90.00
_cell.angle_gamma   90.00
#
_symmetry.space_group_name_H-M   'P 1'
#
loop_
_entity.id
_entity.type
_entity.pdbx_description
1 polymer ?
#
loop_
_entity_poly.entity_id
_entity_poly.type
_entity_poly.pdbx_seq_one_letter_code
_entity_poly.pdbx_strand_id
1 'polypeptide(L)'
;MGLPSQQRVNQLEFDSVPAGGINYETLRADNGLLSAEQTRYLTQQNEIIYTSTPLDLRALVHYQRTAVLDETALKAYEGITIPAEYSFDKLGYVNTPALFSFTTEADLWAVEHSFTLYNDVSQFSTVASQQSTRLVGAITCQYDSHYLVPISQQDVLGNTVTMEYDYRFLSPWRTTDINNNYQECQLDALGRLLATSVYGTENGGQAVGFAKIADYPVSSSLTVEQAIAMATTVGYLQQLATINVTDMFSWMGCVSSDQANSVTADGWSTLLKNRFITFTGHIRSSGHRWARKNPQHPLANLLTEATRNPIHSVTLTADNYPATFDPDDSTKRLQQTGISLSYSDGFGRALQQCVLFPDGKAWHRESNGEISTTEVDASPRWAVSGRTEYDNKGQAVRNYQPFFLDDWHYVVDAAMRTNGYSDTHYYDATGRNIRTVTAKGYLRRNTYYAWFTVAEDENDTVGLEDIPV
;
A
#
# COMPACT_ATOMS: atom_id res chain seq x y z
N MET A 1 -31.34 14.78 -0.89
CA MET A 1 -31.79 14.39 0.47
C MET A 1 -30.60 13.83 1.22
N GLY A 2 -30.57 13.93 2.55
CA GLY A 2 -29.45 13.40 3.37
C GLY A 2 -28.15 14.21 3.29
N LEU A 3 -28.23 15.50 2.96
CA LEU A 3 -27.06 16.37 3.01
C LEU A 3 -26.71 16.64 4.48
N PRO A 4 -25.47 16.35 4.91
CA PRO A 4 -25.08 16.53 6.30
C PRO A 4 -25.09 18.01 6.66
N SER A 5 -25.70 18.36 7.78
CA SER A 5 -25.86 19.76 8.19
C SER A 5 -25.29 19.99 9.58
N GLN A 6 -25.85 19.34 10.58
CA GLN A 6 -25.45 19.50 11.97
C GLN A 6 -25.53 18.14 12.67
N GLN A 7 -24.62 17.89 13.60
CA GLN A 7 -24.56 16.69 14.42
C GLN A 7 -24.22 17.06 15.85
N ARG A 8 -24.89 16.41 16.81
CA ARG A 8 -24.54 16.44 18.23
C ARG A 8 -24.54 15.01 18.78
N VAL A 9 -23.56 14.70 19.62
CA VAL A 9 -23.47 13.44 20.37
C VAL A 9 -23.36 13.78 21.85
N ASN A 10 -24.19 13.11 22.64
CA ASN A 10 -24.11 13.18 24.09
C ASN A 10 -23.93 11.77 24.66
N GLN A 11 -23.16 11.67 25.73
CA GLN A 11 -23.04 10.49 26.57
C GLN A 11 -24.00 10.59 27.76
N LEU A 12 -24.55 9.44 28.15
CA LEU A 12 -25.40 9.28 29.32
C LEU A 12 -24.87 8.08 30.10
N GLU A 13 -24.76 8.24 31.40
CA GLU A 13 -24.22 7.22 32.31
C GLU A 13 -25.30 6.84 33.32
N PHE A 14 -25.44 5.53 33.54
CA PHE A 14 -26.46 4.96 34.42
C PHE A 14 -25.85 3.84 35.26
N ASP A 15 -26.29 3.71 36.50
CA ASP A 15 -25.82 2.66 37.41
C ASP A 15 -26.46 1.27 37.16
N SER A 16 -27.49 1.20 36.32
CA SER A 16 -28.22 -0.06 36.06
C SER A 16 -28.83 -0.13 34.66
N VAL A 17 -29.08 -1.36 34.20
CA VAL A 17 -29.75 -1.67 32.93
C VAL A 17 -31.14 -2.24 33.23
N PRO A 18 -32.20 -1.89 32.46
CA PRO A 18 -33.52 -2.48 32.65
C PRO A 18 -33.48 -4.02 32.55
N ALA A 19 -34.28 -4.71 33.38
CA ALA A 19 -34.24 -6.17 33.48
C ALA A 19 -34.54 -6.91 32.16
N GLY A 20 -35.33 -6.32 31.26
CA GLY A 20 -35.63 -6.87 29.93
C GLY A 20 -34.63 -6.47 28.84
N GLY A 21 -33.54 -5.79 29.21
CA GLY A 21 -32.63 -5.14 28.28
C GLY A 21 -33.18 -3.81 27.75
N ILE A 22 -32.51 -3.27 26.73
CA ILE A 22 -32.82 -1.98 26.12
C ILE A 22 -33.42 -2.21 24.73
N ASN A 23 -34.53 -1.55 24.44
CA ASN A 23 -35.19 -1.54 23.14
C ASN A 23 -35.75 -0.14 22.81
N TYR A 24 -36.28 0.03 21.60
CA TYR A 24 -36.81 1.32 21.12
C TYR A 24 -37.89 1.89 22.06
N GLU A 25 -38.84 1.07 22.50
CA GLU A 25 -39.95 1.46 23.37
C GLU A 25 -39.47 1.92 24.75
N THR A 26 -38.50 1.22 25.34
CA THR A 26 -37.91 1.58 26.64
C THR A 26 -37.09 2.88 26.57
N LEU A 27 -36.45 3.16 25.43
CA LEU A 27 -35.70 4.39 25.21
C LEU A 27 -36.63 5.60 25.04
N ARG A 28 -37.79 5.42 24.40
CA ARG A 28 -38.75 6.49 24.10
C ARG A 28 -39.79 6.75 25.21
N ALA A 29 -39.84 5.91 26.24
CA ALA A 29 -40.76 6.15 27.36
C ALA A 29 -40.51 7.53 28.00
N ASP A 30 -41.56 8.16 28.55
CA ASP A 30 -41.51 9.56 29.03
C ASP A 30 -40.38 9.79 30.06
N ASN A 31 -40.16 8.81 30.95
CA ASN A 31 -39.08 8.79 31.94
C ASN A 31 -38.01 7.74 31.62
N GLY A 32 -37.86 7.40 30.33
CA GLY A 32 -36.89 6.43 29.84
C GLY A 32 -35.45 6.96 29.85
N LEU A 33 -34.51 6.10 29.43
CA LEU A 33 -33.07 6.41 29.43
C LEU A 33 -32.70 7.56 28.47
N LEU A 34 -33.54 7.90 27.50
CA LEU A 34 -33.33 9.07 26.62
C LEU A 34 -34.28 10.24 26.92
N SER A 35 -34.95 10.26 28.07
CA SER A 35 -35.77 11.40 28.48
C SER A 35 -34.94 12.70 28.51
N ALA A 36 -35.60 13.83 28.28
CA ALA A 36 -34.98 15.16 28.32
C ALA A 36 -34.48 15.52 29.74
N GLU A 37 -35.01 14.87 30.78
CA GLU A 37 -34.62 15.09 32.18
C GLU A 37 -33.31 14.41 32.57
N GLN A 38 -32.79 13.49 31.74
CA GLN A 38 -31.55 12.77 32.03
C GLN A 38 -30.33 13.69 31.87
N THR A 39 -29.34 13.53 32.75
CA THR A 39 -28.05 14.22 32.64
C THR A 39 -27.32 13.75 31.38
N ARG A 40 -26.77 14.71 30.63
CA ARG A 40 -26.08 14.48 29.36
C ARG A 40 -24.74 15.17 29.38
N TYR A 41 -23.72 14.47 28.91
CA TYR A 41 -22.38 15.01 28.73
C TYR A 41 -22.15 15.18 27.23
N LEU A 42 -21.94 16.42 26.78
CA LEU A 42 -21.62 16.69 25.39
C LEU A 42 -20.27 16.03 25.05
N THR A 43 -20.24 15.20 24.01
CA THR A 43 -18.99 14.57 23.54
C THR A 43 -18.58 15.04 22.16
N GLN A 44 -19.54 15.47 21.33
CA GLN A 44 -19.24 15.98 19.99
C GLN A 44 -20.34 16.92 19.50
N GLN A 45 -19.94 18.00 18.84
CA GLN A 45 -20.81 18.79 17.97
C GLN A 45 -20.06 19.20 16.70
N ASN A 46 -20.70 19.00 15.55
CA ASN A 46 -20.15 19.34 14.23
C ASN A 46 -21.20 19.99 13.34
N GLU A 47 -20.77 20.96 12.54
CA GLU A 47 -21.58 21.64 11.53
C GLU A 47 -20.88 21.63 10.17
N ILE A 48 -21.67 21.50 9.12
CA ILE A 48 -21.21 21.64 7.74
C ILE A 48 -21.81 22.90 7.16
N ILE A 49 -20.94 23.83 6.80
CA ILE A 49 -21.32 25.13 6.27
C ILE A 49 -21.13 25.09 4.76
N TYR A 50 -22.20 25.37 4.03
CA TYR A 50 -22.22 25.36 2.58
C TYR A 50 -22.01 26.76 2.01
N THR A 51 -21.63 26.85 0.73
CA THR A 51 -21.38 28.13 0.05
C THR A 51 -22.65 28.92 -0.27
N SER A 52 -23.82 28.27 -0.28
CA SER A 52 -25.12 28.90 -0.58
C SER A 52 -26.14 28.70 0.54
N THR A 53 -26.96 29.72 0.77
CA THR A 53 -28.11 29.71 1.67
C THR A 53 -29.25 30.53 1.04
N PRO A 54 -30.40 29.95 0.64
CA PRO A 54 -30.74 28.53 0.76
C PRO A 54 -29.81 27.65 -0.09
N LEU A 55 -29.71 26.38 0.32
CA LEU A 55 -28.82 25.43 -0.31
C LEU A 55 -29.25 25.11 -1.73
N ASP A 56 -28.31 25.13 -2.67
CA ASP A 56 -28.55 24.65 -4.04
C ASP A 56 -28.12 23.18 -4.23
N LEU A 57 -28.47 22.61 -5.38
CA LEU A 57 -28.24 21.19 -5.70
C LEU A 57 -26.76 20.78 -5.75
N ARG A 58 -25.82 21.73 -5.88
CA ARG A 58 -24.39 21.43 -5.91
C ARG A 58 -23.86 21.05 -4.54
N ALA A 59 -24.52 21.51 -3.47
CA ALA A 59 -24.16 21.23 -2.09
C ALA A 59 -22.65 21.42 -1.80
N LEU A 60 -22.09 22.52 -2.32
CA LEU A 60 -20.67 22.82 -2.19
C LEU A 60 -20.35 23.21 -0.74
N VAL A 61 -19.54 22.41 -0.06
CA VAL A 61 -19.12 22.66 1.33
C VAL A 61 -18.09 23.78 1.36
N HIS A 62 -18.39 24.86 2.05
CA HIS A 62 -17.47 25.98 2.26
C HIS A 62 -16.43 25.64 3.34
N TYR A 63 -16.88 25.19 4.52
CA TYR A 63 -16.02 24.74 5.62
C TYR A 63 -16.81 23.88 6.60
N GLN A 64 -16.10 23.28 7.55
CA GLN A 64 -16.69 22.56 8.68
C GLN A 64 -16.39 23.28 9.98
N ARG A 65 -17.29 23.18 10.95
CA ARG A 65 -17.12 23.76 12.28
C ARG A 65 -17.32 22.69 13.34
N THR A 66 -16.26 22.40 14.08
CA THR A 66 -16.28 21.37 15.14
C THR A 66 -16.10 22.04 16.50
N ALA A 67 -17.04 21.81 17.43
CA ALA A 67 -16.91 22.27 18.81
C ALA A 67 -15.79 21.49 19.53
N VAL A 68 -15.01 22.21 20.33
CA VAL A 68 -13.80 21.69 20.98
C VAL A 68 -13.74 22.00 22.48
N LEU A 69 -14.34 23.10 22.95
CA LEU A 69 -14.41 23.43 24.37
C LEU A 69 -15.83 23.82 24.76
N ASP A 70 -16.37 23.13 25.76
CA ASP A 70 -17.55 23.51 26.53
C ASP A 70 -17.13 24.10 27.88
N GLU A 71 -18.09 24.47 28.73
CA GLU A 71 -17.79 24.97 30.08
C GLU A 71 -17.00 23.96 30.94
N THR A 72 -17.22 22.67 30.74
CA THR A 72 -16.51 21.61 31.47
C THR A 72 -15.03 21.58 31.10
N ALA A 73 -14.72 21.60 29.80
CA ALA A 73 -13.35 21.63 29.31
C ALA A 73 -12.61 22.91 29.76
N LEU A 74 -13.31 24.04 29.82
CA LEU A 74 -12.72 25.31 30.26
C LEU A 74 -12.25 25.31 31.72
N LYS A 75 -12.76 24.41 32.57
CA LYS A 75 -12.27 24.24 33.95
C LYS A 75 -10.80 23.84 34.02
N ALA A 76 -10.23 23.26 32.95
CA ALA A 76 -8.80 22.97 32.88
C ALA A 76 -7.91 24.23 32.99
N TYR A 77 -8.48 25.42 32.75
CA TYR A 77 -7.77 26.71 32.82
C TYR A 77 -8.14 27.52 34.07
N GLU A 78 -8.92 26.97 35.00
CA GLU A 78 -9.32 27.69 36.21
C GLU A 78 -8.09 28.08 37.06
N GLY A 79 -8.01 29.36 37.43
CA GLY A 79 -6.87 29.92 38.16
C GLY A 79 -5.68 30.34 37.29
N ILE A 80 -5.74 30.16 35.97
CA ILE A 80 -4.70 30.62 35.03
C ILE A 80 -5.12 31.93 34.37
N THR A 81 -4.29 32.96 34.47
CA THR A 81 -4.47 34.21 33.71
C THR A 81 -3.97 34.01 32.29
N ILE A 82 -4.89 33.89 31.33
CA ILE A 82 -4.54 33.77 29.89
C ILE A 82 -4.09 35.15 29.36
N PRO A 83 -2.85 35.29 28.85
CA PRO A 83 -2.40 36.53 28.24
C PRO A 83 -3.26 36.93 27.04
N ALA A 84 -3.40 38.23 26.78
CA ALA A 84 -4.30 38.76 25.76
C ALA A 84 -3.92 38.34 24.33
N GLU A 85 -2.68 37.96 24.09
CA GLU A 85 -2.17 37.39 22.83
C GLU A 85 -2.63 35.94 22.59
N TYR A 86 -3.05 35.22 23.64
CA TYR A 86 -3.58 33.87 23.58
C TYR A 86 -5.10 33.82 23.77
N SER A 87 -5.79 34.95 23.56
CA SER A 87 -7.25 34.94 23.53
C SER A 87 -7.72 34.01 22.41
N PHE A 88 -8.78 33.24 22.68
CA PHE A 88 -9.16 32.13 21.80
C PHE A 88 -9.53 32.58 20.38
N ASP A 89 -10.10 33.77 20.22
CA ASP A 89 -10.36 34.39 18.92
C ASP A 89 -9.06 34.59 18.09
N LYS A 90 -7.95 34.98 18.75
CA LYS A 90 -6.64 35.12 18.09
C LYS A 90 -5.98 33.78 17.77
N LEU A 91 -6.37 32.73 18.48
CA LEU A 91 -5.94 31.36 18.21
C LEU A 91 -6.83 30.66 17.16
N GLY A 92 -7.80 31.38 16.56
CA GLY A 92 -8.66 30.88 15.50
C GLY A 92 -9.89 30.11 15.97
N TYR A 93 -10.18 30.10 17.27
CA TYR A 93 -11.45 29.58 17.76
C TYR A 93 -12.59 30.56 17.47
N VAL A 94 -13.76 30.02 17.21
CA VAL A 94 -15.00 30.77 17.04
C VAL A 94 -16.01 30.35 18.11
N ASN A 95 -16.87 31.27 18.50
CA ASN A 95 -17.97 30.96 19.39
C ASN A 95 -19.17 30.46 18.57
N THR A 96 -19.82 29.38 19.00
CA THR A 96 -20.98 28.77 18.32
C THR A 96 -22.01 28.27 19.33
N PRO A 97 -23.32 28.38 19.07
CA PRO A 97 -24.33 27.88 20.00
C PRO A 97 -24.23 26.36 20.20
N ALA A 98 -24.61 25.91 21.39
CA ALA A 98 -24.84 24.50 21.65
C ALA A 98 -26.11 24.02 20.92
N LEU A 99 -25.92 23.28 19.83
CA LEU A 99 -27.00 22.83 18.95
C LEU A 99 -27.80 21.71 19.61
N PHE A 100 -29.09 21.61 19.26
CA PHE A 100 -30.01 20.55 19.70
C PHE A 100 -30.00 20.29 21.21
N SER A 101 -29.67 21.31 22.01
CA SER A 101 -29.66 21.20 23.46
C SER A 101 -31.10 21.03 23.98
N PHE A 102 -31.25 20.19 25.01
CA PHE A 102 -32.53 20.00 25.71
C PHE A 102 -32.79 21.08 26.76
N THR A 103 -31.73 21.74 27.22
CA THR A 103 -31.76 22.84 28.20
C THR A 103 -31.05 24.07 27.63
N THR A 104 -31.13 25.21 28.32
CA THR A 104 -30.25 26.33 27.98
C THR A 104 -28.81 25.96 28.34
N GLU A 105 -27.93 25.93 27.34
CA GLU A 105 -26.50 25.70 27.48
C GLU A 105 -25.74 26.95 26.99
N ALA A 106 -24.55 27.20 27.54
CA ALA A 106 -23.69 28.26 27.05
C ALA A 106 -23.16 27.96 25.65
N ASP A 107 -22.71 29.01 24.96
CA ASP A 107 -22.05 28.84 23.67
C ASP A 107 -20.72 28.10 23.84
N LEU A 108 -20.38 27.30 22.82
CA LEU A 108 -19.19 26.49 22.74
C LEU A 108 -18.09 27.23 21.99
N TRP A 109 -16.83 26.90 22.29
CA TRP A 109 -15.72 27.24 21.42
C TRP A 109 -15.51 26.14 20.38
N ALA A 110 -15.41 26.54 19.13
CA ALA A 110 -15.26 25.67 17.97
C ALA A 110 -14.09 26.09 17.09
N VAL A 111 -13.66 25.18 16.22
CA VAL A 111 -12.67 25.47 15.17
C VAL A 111 -13.35 25.36 13.82
N GLU A 112 -13.16 26.37 12.97
CA GLU A 112 -13.52 26.28 11.55
C GLU A 112 -12.34 25.74 10.75
N HIS A 113 -12.58 24.71 9.95
CA HIS A 113 -11.52 24.03 9.22
C HIS A 113 -11.98 23.52 7.84
N SER A 114 -11.00 23.07 7.05
CA SER A 114 -11.22 22.46 5.72
C SER A 114 -11.94 23.41 4.75
N PHE A 115 -11.51 24.67 4.71
CA PHE A 115 -12.07 25.67 3.82
C PHE A 115 -11.81 25.29 2.36
N THR A 116 -12.85 25.34 1.55
CA THR A 116 -12.79 25.10 0.10
C THR A 116 -13.54 26.20 -0.63
N LEU A 117 -12.86 26.83 -1.59
CA LEU A 117 -13.50 27.69 -2.58
C LEU A 117 -13.57 26.94 -3.90
N TYR A 118 -14.64 27.19 -4.66
CA TYR A 118 -14.92 26.50 -5.91
C TYR A 118 -14.97 27.49 -7.05
N ASN A 119 -14.59 27.00 -8.22
CA ASN A 119 -14.77 27.70 -9.46
C ASN A 119 -16.26 27.79 -9.82
N ASP A 120 -16.58 28.61 -10.82
CA ASP A 120 -17.95 28.75 -11.28
C ASP A 120 -18.44 27.48 -12.02
N VAL A 121 -19.72 27.46 -12.37
CA VAL A 121 -20.37 26.29 -12.99
C VAL A 121 -19.83 25.97 -14.39
N SER A 122 -19.30 26.96 -15.13
CA SER A 122 -18.67 26.74 -16.43
C SER A 122 -17.36 25.96 -16.32
N GLN A 123 -16.76 25.96 -15.12
CA GLN A 123 -15.58 25.19 -14.73
C GLN A 123 -15.95 23.97 -13.87
N PHE A 124 -17.18 23.48 -14.03
CA PHE A 124 -17.74 22.32 -13.33
C PHE A 124 -17.71 22.42 -11.80
N SER A 125 -17.62 23.65 -11.25
CA SER A 125 -17.45 23.86 -9.81
C SER A 125 -16.31 23.04 -9.20
N THR A 126 -15.22 22.88 -9.96
CA THR A 126 -13.96 22.32 -9.48
C THR A 126 -13.39 23.14 -8.32
N VAL A 127 -12.51 22.53 -7.52
CA VAL A 127 -11.88 23.19 -6.36
C VAL A 127 -10.94 24.29 -6.85
N ALA A 128 -11.22 25.55 -6.54
CA ALA A 128 -10.39 26.70 -6.86
C ALA A 128 -9.24 26.89 -5.86
N SER A 129 -9.54 26.70 -4.58
CA SER A 129 -8.53 26.75 -3.52
C SER A 129 -8.96 25.96 -2.29
N GLN A 130 -7.97 25.54 -1.51
CA GLN A 130 -8.16 24.87 -0.23
C GLN A 130 -7.29 25.50 0.85
N GLN A 131 -7.78 25.50 2.07
CA GLN A 131 -7.09 26.08 3.22
C GLN A 131 -7.52 25.33 4.49
N SER A 132 -6.55 24.84 5.27
CA SER A 132 -6.86 24.01 6.45
C SER A 132 -7.63 24.79 7.51
N THR A 133 -7.20 26.01 7.83
CA THR A 133 -7.88 26.97 8.70
C THR A 133 -7.57 28.38 8.22
N ARG A 134 -8.29 29.40 8.72
CA ARG A 134 -8.01 30.80 8.37
C ARG A 134 -6.65 31.32 8.86
N LEU A 135 -5.91 30.53 9.65
CA LEU A 135 -4.58 30.89 10.18
C LEU A 135 -3.45 30.64 9.19
N VAL A 136 -3.65 29.78 8.19
CA VAL A 136 -2.63 29.40 7.20
C VAL A 136 -3.03 29.90 5.81
N GLY A 137 -2.09 30.11 4.90
CA GLY A 137 -2.41 30.52 3.53
C GLY A 137 -3.20 29.46 2.75
N ALA A 138 -4.04 29.89 1.80
CA ALA A 138 -4.73 28.99 0.87
C ALA A 138 -3.79 28.51 -0.25
N ILE A 139 -3.98 27.26 -0.68
CA ILE A 139 -3.37 26.71 -1.89
C ILE A 139 -4.39 26.83 -3.02
N THR A 140 -4.01 27.46 -4.12
CA THR A 140 -4.83 27.61 -5.31
C THR A 140 -4.57 26.49 -6.29
N CYS A 141 -5.60 26.05 -7.02
CA CYS A 141 -5.54 24.94 -7.97
C CYS A 141 -5.96 25.42 -9.37
N GLN A 142 -5.17 25.09 -10.38
CA GLN A 142 -5.52 25.30 -11.79
C GLN A 142 -5.68 23.96 -12.49
N TYR A 143 -6.60 23.87 -13.44
CA TYR A 143 -6.95 22.64 -14.15
C TYR A 143 -6.58 22.71 -15.63
N ASP A 144 -6.57 21.54 -16.27
CA ASP A 144 -6.50 21.44 -17.72
C ASP A 144 -7.73 22.09 -18.40
N SER A 145 -7.70 22.21 -19.73
CA SER A 145 -8.74 22.89 -20.51
C SER A 145 -10.13 22.27 -20.38
N HIS A 146 -10.23 21.05 -19.85
CA HIS A 146 -11.46 20.31 -19.67
C HIS A 146 -11.84 20.06 -18.21
N TYR A 147 -11.12 20.65 -17.24
CA TYR A 147 -11.40 20.53 -15.80
C TYR A 147 -11.43 19.08 -15.30
N LEU A 148 -10.63 18.20 -15.91
CA LEU A 148 -10.52 16.79 -15.54
C LEU A 148 -9.51 16.60 -14.40
N VAL A 149 -8.38 17.31 -14.45
CA VAL A 149 -7.26 17.12 -13.51
C VAL A 149 -6.57 18.45 -13.16
N PRO A 150 -6.05 18.61 -11.93
CA PRO A 150 -5.28 19.79 -11.56
C PRO A 150 -3.88 19.74 -12.18
N ILE A 151 -3.49 20.77 -12.94
CA ILE A 151 -2.19 20.88 -13.62
C ILE A 151 -1.23 21.82 -12.92
N SER A 152 -1.71 22.61 -11.96
CA SER A 152 -0.88 23.49 -11.14
C SER A 152 -1.48 23.70 -9.75
N GLN A 153 -0.61 23.75 -8.75
CA GLN A 153 -0.94 24.17 -7.40
C GLN A 153 0.03 25.25 -6.95
N GLN A 154 -0.49 26.31 -6.34
CA GLN A 154 0.34 27.44 -5.88
C GLN A 154 -0.06 27.87 -4.47
N ASP A 155 0.93 27.96 -3.57
CA ASP A 155 0.75 28.47 -2.22
C ASP A 155 0.69 30.01 -2.18
N VAL A 156 0.40 30.58 -1.00
CA VAL A 156 0.32 32.05 -0.83
C VAL A 156 1.65 32.79 -0.99
N LEU A 157 2.78 32.08 -1.00
CA LEU A 157 4.10 32.66 -1.22
C LEU A 157 4.51 32.61 -2.69
N GLY A 158 3.68 32.03 -3.56
CA GLY A 158 3.94 31.88 -4.99
C GLY A 158 4.73 30.61 -5.35
N ASN A 159 5.03 29.74 -4.38
CA ASN A 159 5.66 28.46 -4.68
C ASN A 159 4.69 27.60 -5.48
N THR A 160 5.14 27.10 -6.62
CA THR A 160 4.28 26.45 -7.60
C THR A 160 4.75 25.03 -7.87
N VAL A 161 3.82 24.08 -7.86
CA VAL A 161 4.02 22.71 -8.33
C VAL A 161 3.18 22.52 -9.58
N THR A 162 3.75 22.00 -10.66
CA THR A 162 3.02 21.71 -11.91
C THR A 162 3.02 20.22 -12.22
N MET A 163 1.97 19.74 -12.88
CA MET A 163 1.79 18.32 -13.20
C MET A 163 1.35 18.16 -14.65
N GLU A 164 1.94 17.19 -15.34
CA GLU A 164 1.55 16.74 -16.67
C GLU A 164 1.07 15.30 -16.61
N TYR A 165 0.05 14.97 -17.41
CA TYR A 165 -0.78 13.78 -17.22
C TYR A 165 -0.75 12.83 -18.41
N ASP A 166 -0.75 11.54 -18.09
CA ASP A 166 -1.11 10.48 -19.03
C ASP A 166 -2.64 10.33 -19.02
N TYR A 167 -3.29 10.93 -20.02
CA TYR A 167 -4.75 10.96 -20.13
C TYR A 167 -5.40 9.59 -20.37
N ARG A 168 -4.62 8.53 -20.64
CA ARG A 168 -5.16 7.15 -20.65
C ARG A 168 -5.64 6.73 -19.27
N PHE A 169 -5.00 7.26 -18.22
CA PHE A 169 -5.24 6.89 -16.81
C PHE A 169 -5.56 8.09 -15.92
N LEU A 170 -5.60 9.31 -16.45
CA LEU A 170 -5.77 10.56 -15.69
C LEU A 170 -4.78 10.66 -14.51
N SER A 171 -3.57 10.14 -14.70
CA SER A 171 -2.51 10.07 -13.68
C SER A 171 -1.32 10.94 -14.10
N PRO A 172 -0.67 11.66 -13.17
CA PRO A 172 0.49 12.47 -13.49
C PRO A 172 1.65 11.57 -13.90
N TRP A 173 2.28 11.88 -15.04
CA TRP A 173 3.52 11.23 -15.49
C TRP A 173 4.75 12.11 -15.29
N ARG A 174 4.56 13.43 -15.15
CA ARG A 174 5.63 14.37 -14.79
C ARG A 174 5.15 15.39 -13.78
N THR A 175 5.97 15.67 -12.77
CA THR A 175 5.75 16.73 -11.79
C THR A 175 6.97 17.63 -11.75
N THR A 176 6.75 18.95 -11.73
CA THR A 176 7.79 19.95 -11.48
C THR A 176 7.57 20.52 -10.09
N ASP A 177 8.57 20.39 -9.22
CA ASP A 177 8.50 20.88 -7.85
C ASP A 177 8.74 22.40 -7.74
N ILE A 178 8.66 22.93 -6.51
CA ILE A 178 8.83 24.36 -6.21
C ILE A 178 10.23 24.91 -6.55
N ASN A 179 11.22 24.02 -6.73
CA ASN A 179 12.60 24.35 -7.07
C ASN A 179 12.91 24.12 -8.56
N ASN A 180 11.89 23.83 -9.38
CA ASN A 180 12.01 23.46 -10.78
C ASN A 180 12.77 22.15 -11.03
N ASN A 181 12.78 21.22 -10.07
CA ASN A 181 13.21 19.86 -10.31
C ASN A 181 12.04 19.02 -10.84
N TYR A 182 12.36 18.05 -11.68
CA TYR A 182 11.42 17.17 -12.35
C TYR A 182 11.42 15.79 -11.72
N GLN A 183 10.23 15.24 -11.55
CA GLN A 183 10.01 13.83 -11.28
C GLN A 183 9.18 13.27 -12.44
N GLU A 184 9.67 12.23 -13.10
CA GLU A 184 8.99 11.59 -14.23
C GLU A 184 8.69 10.12 -13.91
N CYS A 185 7.61 9.59 -14.49
CA CYS A 185 7.30 8.17 -14.47
C CYS A 185 6.85 7.66 -15.85
N GLN A 186 7.12 6.40 -16.14
CA GLN A 186 6.67 5.71 -17.35
C GLN A 186 5.62 4.69 -16.97
N LEU A 187 4.47 4.74 -17.63
CA LEU A 187 3.39 3.77 -17.47
C LEU A 187 3.27 2.88 -18.70
N ASP A 188 3.01 1.60 -18.48
CA ASP A 188 2.67 0.67 -19.55
C ASP A 188 1.22 0.88 -20.07
N ALA A 189 0.78 0.02 -20.98
CA ALA A 189 -0.56 0.10 -21.55
C ALA A 189 -1.71 -0.21 -20.56
N LEU A 190 -1.39 -0.69 -19.35
CA LEU A 190 -2.35 -0.98 -18.28
C LEU A 190 -2.24 0.00 -17.10
N GLY A 191 -1.40 1.03 -17.21
CA GLY A 191 -1.21 2.03 -16.16
C GLY A 191 -0.26 1.58 -15.05
N ARG A 192 0.52 0.52 -15.28
CA ARG A 192 1.51 0.02 -14.32
C ARG A 192 2.83 0.76 -14.51
N LEU A 193 3.50 1.05 -13.39
CA LEU A 193 4.78 1.73 -13.38
C LEU A 193 5.89 0.85 -13.98
N LEU A 194 6.58 1.37 -14.99
CA LEU A 194 7.75 0.75 -15.61
C LEU A 194 9.06 1.40 -15.16
N ALA A 195 9.05 2.71 -14.93
CA ALA A 195 10.25 3.43 -14.53
C ALA A 195 9.94 4.76 -13.85
N THR A 196 10.92 5.26 -13.08
CA THR A 196 10.91 6.63 -12.56
C THR A 196 12.23 7.35 -12.84
N SER A 197 12.19 8.67 -12.89
CA SER A 197 13.37 9.52 -12.97
C SER A 197 13.20 10.77 -12.12
N VAL A 198 14.31 11.29 -11.61
CA VAL A 198 14.38 12.56 -10.89
C VAL A 198 15.61 13.33 -11.37
N TYR A 199 15.43 14.58 -11.75
CA TYR A 199 16.52 15.45 -12.21
C TYR A 199 16.15 16.92 -12.08
N GLY A 200 17.15 17.79 -12.07
CA GLY A 200 16.94 19.22 -11.90
C GLY A 200 18.26 19.94 -11.73
N THR A 201 18.31 20.87 -10.78
CA THR A 201 19.55 21.63 -10.52
C THR A 201 19.90 21.71 -9.04
N GLU A 202 21.19 21.60 -8.75
CA GLU A 202 21.77 21.79 -7.40
C GLU A 202 22.92 22.81 -7.46
N ASN A 203 23.42 23.25 -6.29
CA ASN A 203 24.65 24.05 -6.15
C ASN A 203 24.76 25.26 -7.11
N GLY A 204 23.72 26.08 -7.18
CA GLY A 204 23.72 27.29 -8.01
C GLY A 204 23.38 27.06 -9.49
N GLY A 205 22.53 26.08 -9.78
CA GLY A 205 21.99 25.84 -11.12
C GLY A 205 22.72 24.76 -11.92
N GLN A 206 23.60 23.98 -11.30
CA GLN A 206 24.26 22.86 -11.95
C GLN A 206 23.26 21.75 -12.21
N ALA A 207 23.11 21.33 -13.47
CA ALA A 207 22.23 20.24 -13.84
C ALA A 207 22.73 18.92 -13.24
N VAL A 208 21.88 18.26 -12.47
CA VAL A 208 22.16 16.96 -11.83
C VAL A 208 20.92 16.07 -11.92
N GLY A 209 21.10 14.78 -11.70
CA GLY A 209 20.00 13.83 -11.70
C GLY A 209 20.20 12.62 -12.60
N PHE A 210 19.11 11.87 -12.72
CA PHE A 210 18.91 10.82 -13.70
C PHE A 210 18.57 11.39 -15.09
N ALA A 211 18.55 10.54 -16.11
CA ALA A 211 18.16 10.94 -17.45
C ALA A 211 16.63 11.03 -17.58
N LYS A 212 16.14 11.74 -18.59
CA LYS A 212 14.71 11.82 -18.88
C LYS A 212 14.18 10.48 -19.36
N ILE A 213 12.91 10.20 -19.06
CA ILE A 213 12.27 8.95 -19.51
C ILE A 213 12.19 8.88 -21.03
N ALA A 214 11.98 10.01 -21.71
CA ALA A 214 11.93 10.05 -23.17
C ALA A 214 13.25 9.63 -23.84
N ASP A 215 14.40 9.83 -23.17
CA ASP A 215 15.72 9.50 -23.71
C ASP A 215 16.07 8.02 -23.46
N TYR A 216 15.50 7.42 -22.40
CA TYR A 216 15.76 6.03 -22.00
C TYR A 216 14.46 5.28 -21.67
N PRO A 217 13.51 5.12 -22.60
CA PRO A 217 12.26 4.43 -22.32
C PRO A 217 12.49 2.96 -22.02
N VAL A 218 11.82 2.43 -20.99
CA VAL A 218 11.82 1.00 -20.67
C VAL A 218 10.87 0.28 -21.62
N SER A 219 11.38 -0.77 -22.28
CA SER A 219 10.56 -1.59 -23.18
C SER A 219 9.51 -2.39 -22.40
N SER A 220 8.27 -2.44 -22.90
CA SER A 220 7.22 -3.31 -22.37
C SER A 220 7.49 -4.81 -22.59
N SER A 221 8.46 -5.15 -23.44
CA SER A 221 8.90 -6.52 -23.69
C SER A 221 10.09 -6.97 -22.84
N LEU A 222 10.63 -6.08 -21.99
CA LEU A 222 11.74 -6.41 -21.11
C LEU A 222 11.28 -7.50 -20.12
N THR A 223 12.01 -8.61 -20.04
CA THR A 223 11.70 -9.68 -19.07
C THR A 223 12.45 -9.48 -17.75
N VAL A 224 12.01 -10.18 -16.70
CA VAL A 224 12.67 -10.16 -15.38
C VAL A 224 14.12 -10.63 -15.50
N GLU A 225 14.36 -11.72 -16.24
CA GLU A 225 15.67 -12.30 -16.48
C GLU A 225 16.59 -11.30 -17.20
N GLN A 226 16.07 -10.63 -18.23
CA GLN A 226 16.82 -9.64 -18.99
C GLN A 226 17.18 -8.43 -18.12
N ALA A 227 16.24 -7.94 -17.31
CA ALA A 227 16.48 -6.82 -16.40
C ALA A 227 17.57 -7.15 -15.36
N ILE A 228 17.52 -8.35 -14.76
CA ILE A 228 18.54 -8.82 -13.82
C ILE A 228 19.90 -8.94 -14.53
N ALA A 229 19.95 -9.61 -15.69
CA ALA A 229 21.19 -9.80 -16.43
C ALA A 229 21.85 -8.47 -16.83
N MET A 230 21.05 -7.48 -17.26
CA MET A 230 21.52 -6.13 -17.54
C MET A 230 22.12 -5.48 -16.29
N ALA A 231 21.39 -5.50 -15.18
CA ALA A 231 21.81 -4.87 -13.92
C ALA A 231 23.07 -5.51 -13.30
N THR A 232 23.30 -6.80 -13.54
CA THR A 232 24.51 -7.52 -13.08
C THR A 232 25.69 -7.42 -14.05
N THR A 233 25.54 -6.78 -15.21
CA THR A 233 26.65 -6.64 -16.16
C THR A 233 27.68 -5.66 -15.62
N VAL A 234 28.97 -6.04 -15.68
CA VAL A 234 30.09 -5.20 -15.22
C VAL A 234 30.06 -3.85 -15.96
N GLY A 235 30.04 -2.76 -15.19
CA GLY A 235 30.01 -1.40 -15.72
C GLY A 235 28.63 -0.92 -16.19
N TYR A 236 27.56 -1.66 -15.90
CA TYR A 236 26.20 -1.20 -16.13
C TYR A 236 25.93 0.10 -15.36
N LEU A 237 25.36 1.09 -16.06
CA LEU A 237 24.92 2.35 -15.48
C LEU A 237 23.44 2.56 -15.79
N GLN A 238 22.63 2.48 -14.75
CA GLN A 238 21.21 2.74 -14.84
C GLN A 238 20.96 4.24 -15.03
N GLN A 239 20.30 4.57 -16.13
CA GLN A 239 20.06 5.97 -16.51
C GLN A 239 18.83 6.56 -15.81
N LEU A 240 17.91 5.71 -15.37
CA LEU A 240 16.69 6.08 -14.65
C LEU A 240 16.84 5.77 -13.15
N ALA A 241 16.00 6.37 -12.31
CA ALA A 241 16.04 6.14 -10.86
C ALA A 241 15.58 4.73 -10.49
N THR A 242 14.47 4.29 -11.07
CA THR A 242 13.96 2.92 -10.91
C THR A 242 13.51 2.32 -12.24
N ILE A 243 13.64 1.00 -12.37
CA ILE A 243 13.07 0.19 -13.45
C ILE A 243 12.29 -0.95 -12.82
N ASN A 244 11.04 -1.14 -13.23
CA ASN A 244 10.12 -2.15 -12.71
C ASN A 244 9.66 -3.06 -13.85
N VAL A 245 9.84 -4.37 -13.67
CA VAL A 245 9.44 -5.39 -14.64
C VAL A 245 8.65 -6.46 -13.93
N THR A 246 7.47 -6.80 -14.45
CA THR A 246 6.56 -7.77 -13.83
C THR A 246 6.21 -8.87 -14.81
N ASP A 247 6.42 -10.12 -14.42
CA ASP A 247 5.88 -11.28 -15.13
C ASP A 247 4.56 -11.74 -14.47
N MET A 248 3.45 -11.18 -14.97
CA MET A 248 2.10 -11.53 -14.53
C MET A 248 1.65 -12.94 -14.93
N PHE A 249 2.33 -13.57 -15.90
CA PHE A 249 1.92 -14.86 -16.46
C PHE A 249 2.89 -16.00 -16.10
N SER A 250 3.92 -15.72 -15.31
CA SER A 250 4.92 -16.67 -14.80
C SER A 250 4.32 -17.96 -14.24
N TRP A 251 3.16 -17.91 -13.57
CA TRP A 251 2.50 -19.11 -13.02
C TRP A 251 1.87 -20.02 -14.09
N MET A 252 1.62 -19.48 -15.29
CA MET A 252 1.15 -20.25 -16.43
C MET A 252 2.26 -21.16 -16.96
N GLY A 253 3.52 -20.75 -16.86
CA GLY A 253 4.62 -21.32 -17.63
C GLY A 253 4.49 -20.97 -19.11
N CYS A 254 5.59 -21.05 -19.85
CA CYS A 254 5.65 -20.66 -21.25
C CYS A 254 6.46 -21.67 -22.07
N VAL A 255 6.04 -21.89 -23.32
CA VAL A 255 6.78 -22.67 -24.32
C VAL A 255 6.91 -21.85 -25.59
N SER A 256 8.01 -22.02 -26.32
CA SER A 256 8.22 -21.35 -27.60
C SER A 256 7.71 -22.20 -28.77
N SER A 257 7.53 -21.55 -29.94
CA SER A 257 7.22 -22.25 -31.19
C SER A 257 8.27 -23.30 -31.53
N ASP A 258 9.55 -22.99 -31.29
CA ASP A 258 10.68 -23.84 -31.63
C ASP A 258 10.73 -25.07 -30.73
N GLN A 259 10.46 -24.90 -29.43
CA GLN A 259 10.34 -26.01 -28.49
C GLN A 259 9.16 -26.92 -28.87
N ALA A 260 8.00 -26.36 -29.19
CA ALA A 260 6.82 -27.16 -29.53
C ALA A 260 7.00 -27.92 -30.86
N ASN A 261 7.60 -27.28 -31.86
CA ASN A 261 7.80 -27.87 -33.18
C ASN A 261 8.96 -28.87 -33.23
N SER A 262 9.94 -28.77 -32.32
CA SER A 262 11.05 -29.74 -32.23
C SER A 262 10.61 -31.09 -31.67
N VAL A 263 9.61 -31.12 -30.78
CA VAL A 263 9.10 -32.37 -30.18
C VAL A 263 7.95 -32.99 -30.97
N THR A 264 7.23 -32.22 -31.79
CA THR A 264 6.12 -32.72 -32.63
C THR A 264 5.94 -31.79 -33.84
N ALA A 265 5.87 -32.35 -35.04
CA ALA A 265 5.56 -31.58 -36.25
C ALA A 265 4.23 -30.82 -36.09
N ASP A 266 4.20 -29.54 -36.46
CA ASP A 266 3.07 -28.62 -36.22
C ASP A 266 2.63 -28.53 -34.73
N GLY A 267 3.54 -28.82 -33.81
CA GLY A 267 3.28 -28.84 -32.37
C GLY A 267 2.71 -27.50 -31.88
N TRP A 268 3.29 -26.38 -32.29
CA TRP A 268 2.80 -25.05 -31.93
C TRP A 268 1.35 -24.81 -32.38
N SER A 269 1.05 -25.11 -33.65
CA SER A 269 -0.29 -24.97 -34.23
C SER A 269 -1.30 -25.88 -33.53
N THR A 270 -0.88 -27.10 -33.20
CA THR A 270 -1.69 -28.08 -32.45
C THR A 270 -2.05 -27.55 -31.06
N LEU A 271 -1.07 -27.02 -30.32
CA LEU A 271 -1.30 -26.44 -28.99
C LEU A 271 -2.23 -25.22 -29.05
N LEU A 272 -2.07 -24.33 -30.04
CA LEU A 272 -2.93 -23.16 -30.24
C LEU A 272 -4.37 -23.55 -30.60
N LYS A 273 -4.54 -24.44 -31.58
CA LYS A 273 -5.86 -24.87 -32.06
C LYS A 273 -6.67 -25.52 -30.94
N ASN A 274 -6.02 -26.27 -30.07
CA ASN A 274 -6.64 -26.89 -28.89
C ASN A 274 -6.78 -25.94 -27.69
N ARG A 275 -6.30 -24.68 -27.81
CA ARG A 275 -6.31 -23.69 -26.73
C ARG A 275 -5.60 -24.20 -25.47
N PHE A 276 -4.51 -24.95 -25.65
CA PHE A 276 -3.63 -25.38 -24.57
C PHE A 276 -2.63 -24.29 -24.19
N ILE A 277 -2.27 -23.43 -25.14
CA ILE A 277 -1.44 -22.24 -24.92
C ILE A 277 -2.14 -20.98 -25.43
N THR A 278 -1.68 -19.80 -25.00
CA THR A 278 -2.00 -18.50 -25.61
C THR A 278 -1.17 -18.29 -26.88
N PHE A 279 -1.47 -17.23 -27.65
CA PHE A 279 -0.67 -16.86 -28.84
C PHE A 279 0.77 -16.45 -28.51
N THR A 280 1.06 -16.14 -27.24
CA THR A 280 2.41 -15.86 -26.73
C THR A 280 3.07 -17.07 -26.06
N GLY A 281 2.47 -18.27 -26.14
CA GLY A 281 3.07 -19.50 -25.62
C GLY A 281 2.75 -19.82 -24.15
N HIS A 282 2.00 -18.96 -23.45
CA HIS A 282 1.66 -19.20 -22.05
C HIS A 282 0.67 -20.35 -21.90
N ILE A 283 0.97 -21.30 -21.02
CA ILE A 283 0.22 -22.55 -20.91
C ILE A 283 -1.04 -22.33 -20.08
N ARG A 284 -2.20 -22.56 -20.69
CA ARG A 284 -3.49 -22.41 -20.03
C ARG A 284 -3.76 -23.58 -19.09
N SER A 285 -4.64 -23.40 -18.11
CA SER A 285 -5.07 -24.48 -17.21
C SER A 285 -5.63 -25.71 -17.96
N SER A 286 -6.20 -25.51 -19.15
CA SER A 286 -6.60 -26.58 -20.09
C SER A 286 -5.41 -27.39 -20.59
N GLY A 287 -4.32 -26.73 -20.98
CA GLY A 287 -3.07 -27.37 -21.40
C GLY A 287 -2.44 -28.18 -20.27
N HIS A 288 -2.32 -27.60 -19.08
CA HIS A 288 -1.84 -28.30 -17.88
C HIS A 288 -2.67 -29.53 -17.54
N ARG A 289 -4.00 -29.44 -17.62
CA ARG A 289 -4.90 -30.58 -17.37
C ARG A 289 -4.75 -31.66 -18.43
N TRP A 290 -4.64 -31.27 -19.69
CA TRP A 290 -4.44 -32.21 -20.78
C TRP A 290 -3.10 -32.92 -20.67
N ALA A 291 -2.02 -32.20 -20.36
CA ALA A 291 -0.68 -32.75 -20.20
C ALA A 291 -0.63 -33.84 -19.12
N ARG A 292 -1.20 -33.56 -17.92
CA ARG A 292 -1.32 -34.55 -16.84
C ARG A 292 -2.08 -35.82 -17.21
N LYS A 293 -3.06 -35.71 -18.11
CA LYS A 293 -3.87 -36.86 -18.59
C LYS A 293 -3.18 -37.64 -19.71
N ASN A 294 -2.16 -37.07 -20.35
CA ASN A 294 -1.49 -37.65 -21.51
C ASN A 294 0.04 -37.66 -21.33
N PRO A 295 0.60 -38.20 -20.22
CA PRO A 295 2.02 -38.08 -19.88
C PRO A 295 2.99 -38.80 -20.84
N GLN A 296 2.47 -39.49 -21.86
CA GLN A 296 3.29 -40.14 -22.89
C GLN A 296 3.40 -39.29 -24.17
N HIS A 297 2.61 -38.22 -24.29
CA HIS A 297 2.62 -37.37 -25.48
C HIS A 297 3.81 -36.39 -25.40
N PRO A 298 4.65 -36.23 -26.44
CA PRO A 298 5.81 -35.33 -26.40
C PRO A 298 5.47 -33.88 -26.01
N LEU A 299 4.41 -33.31 -26.63
CA LEU A 299 3.89 -32.00 -26.22
C LEU A 299 3.41 -31.95 -24.77
N ALA A 300 2.83 -33.03 -24.21
CA ALA A 300 2.42 -33.04 -22.81
C ALA A 300 3.63 -32.98 -21.87
N ASN A 301 4.72 -33.67 -22.21
CA ASN A 301 5.97 -33.60 -21.45
C ASN A 301 6.54 -32.19 -21.51
N LEU A 302 6.64 -31.59 -22.70
CA LEU A 302 7.07 -30.20 -22.86
C LEU A 302 6.25 -29.23 -22.01
N LEU A 303 4.91 -29.35 -22.01
CA LEU A 303 4.04 -28.49 -21.19
C LEU A 303 4.21 -28.73 -19.68
N THR A 304 4.56 -29.95 -19.28
CA THR A 304 4.75 -30.33 -17.86
C THR A 304 6.10 -29.86 -17.33
N GLU A 305 7.14 -29.89 -18.18
CA GLU A 305 8.51 -29.48 -17.87
C GLU A 305 8.71 -27.96 -17.91
N ALA A 306 7.77 -27.21 -18.48
CA ALA A 306 7.82 -25.75 -18.51
C ALA A 306 7.86 -25.17 -17.09
N THR A 307 8.90 -24.37 -16.81
CA THR A 307 9.11 -23.71 -15.52
C THR A 307 7.92 -22.81 -15.16
N ARG A 308 7.54 -22.84 -13.87
CA ARG A 308 6.46 -22.02 -13.32
C ARG A 308 6.97 -21.35 -12.06
N ASN A 309 6.75 -20.05 -11.96
CA ASN A 309 7.03 -19.26 -10.76
C ASN A 309 5.78 -18.50 -10.34
N PRO A 310 5.56 -18.22 -9.04
CA PRO A 310 4.52 -17.29 -8.64
C PRO A 310 4.69 -15.94 -9.36
N ILE A 311 3.61 -15.16 -9.43
CA ILE A 311 3.66 -13.83 -10.04
C ILE A 311 4.74 -13.03 -9.33
N HIS A 312 5.65 -12.43 -10.09
CA HIS A 312 6.77 -11.73 -9.52
C HIS A 312 7.14 -10.50 -10.33
N SER A 313 7.73 -9.56 -9.61
CA SER A 313 8.20 -8.29 -10.14
C SER A 313 9.62 -8.05 -9.66
N VAL A 314 10.51 -7.64 -10.56
CA VAL A 314 11.81 -7.09 -10.21
C VAL A 314 11.76 -5.56 -10.25
N THR A 315 12.33 -4.94 -9.22
CA THR A 315 12.61 -3.52 -9.13
C THR A 315 14.11 -3.34 -9.09
N LEU A 316 14.64 -2.62 -10.07
CA LEU A 316 16.01 -2.13 -10.09
C LEU A 316 16.01 -0.71 -9.54
N THR A 317 16.94 -0.40 -8.63
CA THR A 317 17.06 0.93 -8.00
C THR A 317 18.52 1.36 -8.04
N ALA A 318 18.78 2.48 -8.70
CA ALA A 318 20.11 3.09 -8.71
C ALA A 318 20.32 3.87 -7.42
N ASP A 319 21.45 3.66 -6.75
CA ASP A 319 21.78 4.37 -5.50
C ASP A 319 22.36 5.79 -5.73
N ASN A 320 22.83 6.07 -6.94
CA ASN A 320 23.44 7.33 -7.35
C ASN A 320 23.03 7.69 -8.78
N TYR A 321 23.25 8.95 -9.18
CA TYR A 321 23.12 9.38 -10.58
C TYR A 321 24.17 8.71 -11.48
N PRO A 322 23.86 8.43 -12.76
CA PRO A 322 24.78 7.75 -13.67
C PRO A 322 26.06 8.56 -13.98
N ALA A 323 26.04 9.86 -13.71
CA ALA A 323 27.20 10.74 -13.88
C ALA A 323 28.09 10.85 -12.64
N THR A 324 27.68 10.29 -11.49
CA THR A 324 28.44 10.38 -10.24
C THR A 324 29.72 9.55 -10.30
N PHE A 325 30.86 10.22 -10.12
CA PHE A 325 32.17 9.58 -10.03
C PHE A 325 32.42 9.05 -8.62
N ASP A 326 33.21 7.98 -8.53
CA ASP A 326 33.72 7.48 -7.25
C ASP A 326 34.70 8.52 -6.65
N PRO A 327 34.50 8.96 -5.38
CA PRO A 327 35.38 9.94 -4.74
C PRO A 327 36.82 9.45 -4.56
N ASP A 328 37.03 8.13 -4.48
CA ASP A 328 38.35 7.51 -4.29
C ASP A 328 39.00 7.13 -5.64
N ASP A 329 38.21 7.03 -6.72
CA ASP A 329 38.68 6.69 -8.08
C ASP A 329 37.86 7.41 -9.17
N SER A 330 38.35 8.57 -9.61
CA SER A 330 37.69 9.39 -10.65
C SER A 330 37.65 8.76 -12.05
N THR A 331 38.22 7.57 -12.24
CA THR A 331 38.02 6.79 -13.48
C THR A 331 36.78 5.91 -13.44
N LYS A 332 36.18 5.72 -12.26
CA LYS A 332 35.00 4.88 -12.03
C LYS A 332 33.76 5.71 -11.72
N ARG A 333 32.61 5.06 -11.90
CA ARG A 333 31.31 5.56 -11.46
C ARG A 333 30.98 4.94 -10.11
N LEU A 334 30.37 5.73 -9.23
CA LEU A 334 29.99 5.29 -7.89
C LEU A 334 28.71 4.45 -7.90
N GLN A 335 27.90 4.57 -8.95
CA GLN A 335 26.55 3.98 -9.00
C GLN A 335 26.59 2.45 -8.91
N GLN A 336 25.76 1.93 -8.00
CA GLN A 336 25.35 0.54 -7.94
C GLN A 336 23.85 0.44 -8.20
N THR A 337 23.43 -0.72 -8.73
CA THR A 337 22.01 -1.02 -8.96
C THR A 337 21.57 -2.10 -7.98
N GLY A 338 20.74 -1.72 -7.01
CA GLY A 338 20.05 -2.67 -6.15
C GLY A 338 19.00 -3.43 -6.96
N ILE A 339 18.92 -4.75 -6.74
CA ILE A 339 17.95 -5.64 -7.39
C ILE A 339 17.07 -6.26 -6.33
N SER A 340 15.77 -5.97 -6.35
CA SER A 340 14.79 -6.58 -5.46
C SER A 340 13.67 -7.23 -6.25
N LEU A 341 13.34 -8.46 -5.90
CA LEU A 341 12.17 -9.17 -6.41
C LEU A 341 11.13 -9.32 -5.31
N SER A 342 9.87 -9.19 -5.71
CA SER A 342 8.72 -9.51 -4.88
C SER A 342 7.89 -10.60 -5.56
N TYR A 343 7.37 -11.51 -4.75
CA TYR A 343 6.50 -12.61 -5.22
C TYR A 343 5.11 -12.43 -4.64
N SER A 344 4.10 -12.77 -5.43
CA SER A 344 2.71 -12.80 -5.00
C SER A 344 2.01 -14.07 -5.44
N ASP A 345 1.01 -14.48 -4.67
CA ASP A 345 0.14 -15.58 -5.03
C ASP A 345 -1.07 -15.14 -5.87
N GLY A 346 -1.95 -16.09 -6.19
CA GLY A 346 -3.16 -15.82 -6.99
C GLY A 346 -4.21 -14.92 -6.31
N PHE A 347 -4.03 -14.52 -5.06
CA PHE A 347 -4.87 -13.57 -4.33
C PHE A 347 -4.19 -12.20 -4.18
N GLY A 348 -2.98 -12.02 -4.72
CA GLY A 348 -2.21 -10.78 -4.61
C GLY A 348 -1.49 -10.61 -3.27
N ARG A 349 -1.39 -11.67 -2.45
CA ARG A 349 -0.68 -11.63 -1.16
C ARG A 349 0.82 -11.79 -1.41
N ALA A 350 1.64 -11.05 -0.67
CA ALA A 350 3.10 -11.14 -0.77
C ALA A 350 3.60 -12.47 -0.23
N LEU A 351 4.27 -13.28 -1.06
CA LEU A 351 4.81 -14.59 -0.68
C LEU A 351 6.20 -14.50 -0.09
N GLN A 352 7.10 -13.73 -0.70
CA GLN A 352 8.46 -13.46 -0.22
C GLN A 352 9.06 -12.26 -0.96
N GLN A 353 10.11 -11.69 -0.40
CA GLN A 353 11.01 -10.74 -1.06
C GLN A 353 12.40 -11.38 -1.22
N CYS A 354 13.06 -11.11 -2.34
CA CYS A 354 14.39 -11.59 -2.66
C CYS A 354 15.26 -10.41 -3.11
N VAL A 355 16.45 -10.23 -2.53
CA VAL A 355 17.31 -9.07 -2.82
C VAL A 355 18.72 -9.54 -3.16
N LEU A 356 19.33 -9.01 -4.22
CA LEU A 356 20.71 -9.31 -4.56
C LEU A 356 21.63 -8.82 -3.43
N PHE A 357 22.55 -9.68 -3.01
CA PHE A 357 23.44 -9.44 -1.89
C PHE A 357 24.89 -9.73 -2.30
N PRO A 358 25.90 -9.16 -1.61
CA PRO A 358 27.29 -9.51 -1.86
C PRO A 358 27.52 -11.01 -1.81
N ASP A 359 28.46 -11.51 -2.61
CA ASP A 359 28.80 -12.92 -2.70
C ASP A 359 29.12 -13.56 -1.34
N GLY A 360 28.92 -14.88 -1.24
CA GLY A 360 29.25 -15.63 -0.03
C GLY A 360 28.50 -16.94 0.07
N LYS A 361 28.43 -17.51 1.28
CA LYS A 361 27.70 -18.75 1.52
C LYS A 361 26.18 -18.56 1.41
N ALA A 362 25.53 -19.51 0.74
CA ALA A 362 24.09 -19.57 0.55
C ALA A 362 23.62 -21.03 0.42
N TRP A 363 22.34 -21.27 0.67
CA TRP A 363 21.69 -22.54 0.30
C TRP A 363 21.57 -22.68 -1.22
N HIS A 364 21.41 -23.90 -1.69
CA HIS A 364 21.30 -24.22 -3.11
C HIS A 364 19.85 -24.49 -3.52
N ARG A 365 19.38 -23.87 -4.61
CA ARG A 365 18.10 -24.21 -5.24
C ARG A 365 18.29 -25.31 -6.30
N GLU A 366 17.64 -26.43 -6.07
CA GLU A 366 17.68 -27.60 -6.97
C GLU A 366 16.87 -27.35 -8.25
N SER A 367 17.16 -28.13 -9.31
CA SER A 367 16.48 -28.00 -10.61
C SER A 367 14.96 -28.23 -10.57
N ASN A 368 14.47 -28.98 -9.59
CA ASN A 368 13.04 -29.19 -9.34
C ASN A 368 12.36 -28.05 -8.57
N GLY A 369 13.12 -27.02 -8.16
CA GLY A 369 12.66 -25.86 -7.40
C GLY A 369 12.61 -26.05 -5.89
N GLU A 370 13.01 -27.22 -5.38
CA GLU A 370 13.22 -27.43 -3.94
C GLU A 370 14.56 -26.85 -3.48
N ILE A 371 14.79 -26.83 -2.16
CA ILE A 371 16.00 -26.28 -1.55
C ILE A 371 16.84 -27.36 -0.88
N SER A 372 18.15 -27.27 -1.07
CA SER A 372 19.17 -27.96 -0.29
C SER A 372 19.81 -26.97 0.69
N THR A 373 19.71 -27.27 1.99
CA THR A 373 20.28 -26.41 3.05
C THR A 373 21.80 -26.58 3.22
N THR A 374 22.45 -27.29 2.30
CA THR A 374 23.91 -27.40 2.27
C THR A 374 24.47 -26.11 1.70
N GLU A 375 25.31 -25.41 2.47
CA GLU A 375 25.88 -24.15 2.02
C GLU A 375 26.90 -24.34 0.89
N VAL A 376 26.71 -23.57 -0.18
CA VAL A 376 27.61 -23.46 -1.33
C VAL A 376 28.14 -22.02 -1.44
N ASP A 377 29.26 -21.82 -2.13
CA ASP A 377 29.69 -20.48 -2.52
C ASP A 377 28.80 -19.97 -3.65
N ALA A 378 28.12 -18.85 -3.42
CA ALA A 378 27.17 -18.25 -4.33
C ALA A 378 27.66 -16.89 -4.84
N SER A 379 27.64 -16.74 -6.15
CA SER A 379 27.93 -15.51 -6.91
C SER A 379 27.14 -15.60 -8.22
N PRO A 380 25.92 -15.00 -8.31
CA PRO A 380 25.31 -14.09 -7.33
C PRO A 380 24.74 -14.80 -6.09
N ARG A 381 24.61 -14.06 -4.98
CA ARG A 381 23.90 -14.49 -3.76
C ARG A 381 22.67 -13.63 -3.52
N TRP A 382 21.59 -14.23 -3.03
CA TRP A 382 20.32 -13.57 -2.78
C TRP A 382 19.86 -13.72 -1.34
N ALA A 383 19.37 -12.64 -0.74
CA ALA A 383 18.74 -12.63 0.58
C ALA A 383 17.22 -12.77 0.43
N VAL A 384 16.66 -13.89 0.90
CA VAL A 384 15.21 -14.13 0.92
C VAL A 384 14.65 -13.76 2.28
N SER A 385 13.59 -12.95 2.30
CA SER A 385 12.94 -12.49 3.54
C SER A 385 11.42 -12.39 3.39
N GLY A 386 10.71 -12.26 4.52
CA GLY A 386 9.25 -12.13 4.54
C GLY A 386 8.51 -13.34 3.96
N ARG A 387 9.17 -14.50 3.85
CA ARG A 387 8.56 -15.68 3.26
C ARG A 387 7.41 -16.15 4.15
N THR A 388 6.21 -16.18 3.58
CA THR A 388 4.97 -16.45 4.30
C THR A 388 4.13 -17.51 3.60
N GLU A 389 3.69 -18.52 4.35
CA GLU A 389 2.70 -19.49 3.90
C GLU A 389 1.33 -19.08 4.45
N TYR A 390 0.36 -18.90 3.56
CA TYR A 390 -1.02 -18.51 3.92
C TYR A 390 -1.98 -19.69 3.85
N ASP A 391 -3.02 -19.67 4.69
CA ASP A 391 -4.20 -20.48 4.46
C ASP A 391 -5.11 -19.88 3.36
N ASN A 392 -6.24 -20.54 3.10
CA ASN A 392 -7.22 -20.06 2.12
C ASN A 392 -8.02 -18.83 2.59
N LYS A 393 -7.89 -18.39 3.84
CA LYS A 393 -8.51 -17.18 4.39
C LYS A 393 -7.58 -15.97 4.35
N GLY A 394 -6.31 -16.14 3.98
CA GLY A 394 -5.31 -15.06 4.02
C GLY A 394 -4.59 -14.92 5.36
N GLN A 395 -4.74 -15.89 6.24
CA GLN A 395 -4.04 -15.91 7.53
C GLN A 395 -2.65 -16.52 7.34
N ALA A 396 -1.62 -15.87 7.89
CA ALA A 396 -0.25 -16.33 7.81
C ALA A 396 -0.06 -17.55 8.72
N VAL A 397 0.02 -18.75 8.16
CA VAL A 397 0.18 -19.99 8.93
C VAL A 397 1.64 -20.26 9.26
N ARG A 398 2.58 -19.90 8.37
CA ARG A 398 4.01 -19.96 8.66
C ARG A 398 4.73 -18.71 8.20
N ASN A 399 5.52 -18.13 9.10
CA ASN A 399 6.44 -17.05 8.79
C ASN A 399 7.86 -17.58 8.93
N TYR A 400 8.58 -17.66 7.81
CA TYR A 400 9.93 -18.21 7.77
C TYR A 400 10.98 -17.16 8.12
N GLN A 401 12.05 -17.59 8.78
CA GLN A 401 13.23 -16.75 9.01
C GLN A 401 13.93 -16.43 7.69
N PRO A 402 14.61 -15.28 7.57
CA PRO A 402 15.40 -14.96 6.38
C PRO A 402 16.53 -15.96 6.14
N PHE A 403 16.87 -16.20 4.87
CA PHE A 403 17.95 -17.09 4.47
C PHE A 403 18.63 -16.62 3.18
N PHE A 404 19.85 -17.07 2.93
CA PHE A 404 20.57 -16.83 1.68
C PHE A 404 20.36 -17.97 0.69
N LEU A 405 20.18 -17.63 -0.59
CA LEU A 405 19.98 -18.56 -1.71
C LEU A 405 20.88 -18.18 -2.89
N ASP A 406 21.33 -19.15 -3.66
CA ASP A 406 22.15 -18.94 -4.87
C ASP A 406 21.33 -18.68 -6.16
N ASP A 407 20.01 -18.63 -6.03
CA ASP A 407 19.05 -18.39 -7.09
C ASP A 407 17.99 -17.40 -6.60
N TRP A 408 17.46 -16.56 -7.50
CA TRP A 408 16.37 -15.64 -7.17
C TRP A 408 15.00 -16.31 -7.29
N HIS A 409 14.88 -17.37 -8.10
CA HIS A 409 13.61 -18.05 -8.35
C HIS A 409 12.95 -18.56 -7.06
N TYR A 410 11.62 -18.65 -7.09
CA TYR A 410 10.85 -19.08 -5.92
C TYR A 410 11.18 -20.54 -5.56
N VAL A 411 11.40 -20.78 -4.26
CA VAL A 411 11.59 -22.12 -3.68
C VAL A 411 10.23 -22.73 -3.37
N VAL A 412 9.98 -23.97 -3.81
CA VAL A 412 8.73 -24.68 -3.55
C VAL A 412 8.59 -25.01 -2.04
N ASP A 413 7.36 -25.05 -1.53
CA ASP A 413 7.11 -25.09 -0.09
C ASP A 413 7.48 -26.41 0.60
N ALA A 414 7.62 -27.53 -0.13
CA ALA A 414 7.69 -28.85 0.51
C ALA A 414 8.97 -29.03 1.34
N ALA A 415 10.13 -28.72 0.78
CA ALA A 415 11.39 -28.75 1.53
C ALA A 415 11.41 -27.66 2.61
N MET A 416 10.83 -26.48 2.37
CA MET A 416 10.79 -25.40 3.37
C MET A 416 9.98 -25.77 4.61
N ARG A 417 8.85 -26.48 4.48
CA ARG A 417 8.08 -26.95 5.64
C ARG A 417 8.86 -27.92 6.54
N THR A 418 9.87 -28.61 5.99
CA THR A 418 10.67 -29.61 6.71
C THR A 418 11.98 -29.02 7.24
N ASN A 419 12.65 -28.21 6.41
CA ASN A 419 14.02 -27.75 6.64
C ASN A 419 14.10 -26.27 7.06
N GLY A 420 13.05 -25.48 6.79
CA GLY A 420 13.00 -24.06 7.05
C GLY A 420 12.60 -23.75 8.49
N TYR A 421 13.33 -22.84 9.14
CA TYR A 421 12.94 -22.29 10.43
C TYR A 421 11.74 -21.35 10.25
N SER A 422 10.62 -21.66 10.89
CA SER A 422 9.40 -20.83 10.83
C SER A 422 8.65 -20.80 12.14
N ASP A 423 8.01 -19.66 12.40
CA ASP A 423 6.97 -19.55 13.41
C ASP A 423 5.65 -20.01 12.77
N THR A 424 4.96 -20.97 13.41
CA THR A 424 3.68 -21.50 12.97
C THR A 424 2.54 -20.88 13.78
N HIS A 425 1.59 -20.24 13.12
CA HIS A 425 0.46 -19.55 13.75
C HIS A 425 -0.84 -20.35 13.59
N TYR A 426 -1.66 -20.31 14.63
CA TYR A 426 -2.97 -20.97 14.69
C TYR A 426 -4.04 -19.94 15.04
N TYR A 427 -5.16 -20.05 14.35
CA TYR A 427 -6.24 -19.09 14.44
C TYR A 427 -7.55 -19.75 14.88
N ASP A 428 -8.36 -19.03 15.64
CA ASP A 428 -9.72 -19.45 15.94
C ASP A 428 -10.68 -19.22 14.77
N ALA A 429 -11.95 -19.60 14.94
CA ALA A 429 -12.98 -19.44 13.90
C ALA A 429 -13.20 -17.98 13.47
N THR A 430 -12.91 -17.00 14.35
CA THR A 430 -13.03 -15.57 14.07
C THR A 430 -11.78 -14.96 13.44
N GLY A 431 -10.69 -15.74 13.32
CA GLY A 431 -9.43 -15.32 12.71
C GLY A 431 -8.47 -14.63 13.67
N ARG A 432 -8.65 -14.78 14.98
CA ARG A 432 -7.69 -14.28 15.98
C ARG A 432 -6.59 -15.32 16.17
N ASN A 433 -5.33 -14.88 16.24
CA ASN A 433 -4.20 -15.76 16.55
C ASN A 433 -4.27 -16.17 18.02
N ILE A 434 -4.52 -17.46 18.27
CA ILE A 434 -4.64 -18.04 19.60
C ILE A 434 -3.39 -18.79 20.04
N ARG A 435 -2.53 -19.16 19.10
CA ARG A 435 -1.34 -19.96 19.37
C ARG A 435 -0.27 -19.70 18.32
N THR A 436 0.97 -19.51 18.76
CA THR A 436 2.15 -19.47 17.89
C THR A 436 3.21 -20.42 18.41
N VAL A 437 3.66 -21.35 17.58
CA VAL A 437 4.81 -22.22 17.87
C VAL A 437 6.02 -21.62 17.15
N THR A 438 7.00 -21.16 17.91
CA THR A 438 8.22 -20.52 17.37
C THR A 438 9.08 -21.53 16.61
N ALA A 439 9.99 -21.05 15.76
CA ALA A 439 10.94 -21.90 15.06
C ALA A 439 11.79 -22.81 15.98
N LYS A 440 11.99 -22.42 17.24
CA LYS A 440 12.72 -23.20 18.25
C LYS A 440 11.82 -24.19 19.02
N GLY A 441 10.51 -24.16 18.79
CA GLY A 441 9.51 -25.03 19.38
C GLY A 441 8.84 -24.51 20.65
N TYR A 442 9.18 -23.29 21.11
CA TYR A 442 8.46 -22.65 22.23
C TYR A 442 7.07 -22.19 21.80
N LEU A 443 6.16 -22.10 22.77
CA LEU A 443 4.75 -21.77 22.56
C LEU A 443 4.46 -20.35 23.05
N ARG A 444 3.69 -19.59 22.28
CA ARG A 444 2.96 -18.41 22.75
C ARG A 444 1.47 -18.67 22.62
N ARG A 445 0.67 -18.28 23.62
CA ARG A 445 -0.77 -18.55 23.64
C ARG A 445 -1.57 -17.30 24.01
N ASN A 446 -2.64 -17.05 23.27
CA ASN A 446 -3.62 -16.00 23.57
C ASN A 446 -5.00 -16.63 23.79
N THR A 447 -5.59 -16.38 24.95
CA THR A 447 -6.95 -16.85 25.28
C THR A 447 -7.88 -15.65 25.47
N TYR A 448 -8.95 -15.61 24.68
CA TYR A 448 -9.90 -14.50 24.65
C TYR A 448 -11.17 -14.84 25.44
N TYR A 449 -11.43 -14.08 26.51
CA TYR A 449 -12.68 -14.12 27.26
C TYR A 449 -13.48 -12.83 27.02
N ALA A 450 -14.75 -12.81 27.42
CA ALA A 450 -15.61 -11.65 27.21
C ALA A 450 -15.10 -10.37 27.91
N TRP A 451 -14.39 -10.52 29.03
CA TRP A 451 -14.02 -9.41 29.93
C TRP A 451 -12.53 -9.17 30.05
N PHE A 452 -11.70 -10.11 29.60
CA PHE A 452 -10.25 -10.01 29.63
C PHE A 452 -9.62 -10.94 28.59
N THR A 453 -8.34 -10.70 28.30
CA THR A 453 -7.52 -11.59 27.48
C THR A 453 -6.34 -12.05 28.32
N VAL A 454 -5.98 -13.32 28.18
CA VAL A 454 -4.76 -13.88 28.78
C VAL A 454 -3.74 -14.05 27.65
N ALA A 455 -2.58 -13.43 27.81
CA ALA A 455 -1.44 -13.59 26.91
C ALA A 455 -0.32 -14.28 27.69
N GLU A 456 0.15 -15.42 27.17
CA GLU A 456 1.20 -16.24 27.75
C GLU A 456 2.36 -16.31 26.77
N ASP A 457 3.55 -15.97 27.24
CA ASP A 457 4.77 -15.98 26.44
C ASP A 457 5.46 -17.35 26.41
N GLU A 458 6.64 -17.42 25.80
CA GLU A 458 7.45 -18.63 25.74
C GLU A 458 7.85 -19.18 27.11
N ASN A 459 8.04 -18.32 28.12
CA ASN A 459 8.42 -18.73 29.47
C ASN A 459 7.21 -19.24 30.25
N ASP A 460 6.07 -18.57 30.12
CA ASP A 460 4.82 -18.94 30.79
C ASP A 460 4.33 -20.34 30.39
N THR A 461 4.61 -20.75 29.15
CA THR A 461 4.12 -22.00 28.57
C THR A 461 5.08 -23.18 28.67
N VAL A 462 6.29 -22.98 29.23
CA VAL A 462 7.27 -24.07 29.38
C VAL A 462 6.72 -25.17 30.29
N GLY A 463 6.76 -26.41 29.80
CA GLY A 463 6.33 -27.59 30.55
C GLY A 463 4.81 -27.82 30.57
N LEU A 464 4.02 -26.96 29.91
CA LEU A 464 2.62 -27.25 29.63
C LEU A 464 2.56 -28.26 28.48
N GLU A 465 1.84 -29.37 28.67
CA GLU A 465 1.51 -30.25 27.56
C GLU A 465 0.60 -29.51 26.56
N ASP A 466 0.79 -29.81 25.27
CA ASP A 466 0.02 -29.24 24.17
C ASP A 466 -1.43 -29.76 24.29
N ILE A 467 -2.29 -29.03 25.01
CA ILE A 467 -3.70 -29.42 25.18
C ILE A 467 -4.35 -29.33 23.79
N PRO A 468 -4.82 -30.46 23.20
CA PRO A 468 -5.54 -30.41 21.94
C PRO A 468 -6.85 -29.65 22.15
N VAL A 469 -7.07 -28.61 21.34
CA VAL A 469 -8.35 -27.88 21.27
C VAL A 469 -9.30 -28.61 20.32
#